data_AF-A0A374VK54-F1
#
_entry.id   AF-A0A374VK54-F1
#
_cell.length_a   1.000
_cell.length_b   1.000
_cell.length_c   1.000
_cell.angle_alpha   90.00
_cell.angle_beta   90.00
_cell.angle_gamma   90.00
#
_symmetry.space_group_name_H-M   'P 1'
#
loop_
_entity.id
_entity.type
_entity.pdbx_description
1 polymer ?
#
loop_
_entity_poly.entity_id
_entity_poly.type
_entity_poly.pdbx_seq_one_letter_code
_entity_poly.pdbx_strand_id
1 'polypeptide(L)'
;MGKQYGWVKIISAEKRWSKTWNHCYVLTECTGCNSKQWTLLSSLSCGKSNGCQRCSQPRKIPLWLEKRLTAAKQRCENPKDAGYSNYGARGIRFDFPSVTAAGLYLINKFGVPERTMEIDRIDDNGNYAPENLRFVTHAENNLNKRTTVLTQFVQSYWPYAYSTTIRKLSSGMTREEIIQDAENAVAEKRKCWRLIATRLDFMTYKMPEDVIVLPYRENLSTTAATADRSEQ
;
A
#
# COMPACT_ATOMS: atom_id res chain seq x y z
N MET A 1 6.45 31.67 24.57
CA MET A 1 6.10 30.50 23.73
C MET A 1 6.74 30.66 22.36
N GLY A 2 6.91 29.56 21.61
CA GLY A 2 7.27 29.63 20.20
C GLY A 2 8.77 29.57 19.86
N LYS A 3 9.67 29.67 20.85
CA LYS A 3 11.11 29.47 20.62
C LYS A 3 11.41 28.03 20.20
N GLN A 4 12.19 27.88 19.13
CA GLN A 4 12.64 26.59 18.61
C GLN A 4 14.10 26.35 18.99
N TYR A 5 14.38 25.13 19.45
CA TYR A 5 15.71 24.65 19.83
C TYR A 5 15.96 23.34 19.07
N GLY A 6 16.77 23.40 18.01
CA GLY A 6 16.98 22.27 17.11
C GLY A 6 15.66 21.72 16.56
N TRP A 7 15.34 20.47 16.91
CA TRP A 7 14.17 19.74 16.44
C TRP A 7 12.90 19.96 17.28
N VAL A 8 12.95 20.74 18.36
CA VAL A 8 11.80 20.92 19.25
C VAL A 8 11.41 22.38 19.42
N LYS A 9 10.10 22.64 19.48
CA LYS A 9 9.52 23.95 19.74
C LYS A 9 8.83 23.96 21.09
N ILE A 10 9.00 25.04 21.85
CA ILE A 10 8.25 25.23 23.11
C ILE A 10 6.81 25.63 22.77
N ILE A 11 5.85 24.78 23.13
CA ILE A 11 4.43 24.92 22.76
C ILE A 11 3.52 25.45 23.89
N SER A 12 4.02 25.53 25.12
CA SER A 12 3.27 26.09 26.25
C SER A 12 4.08 27.13 27.02
N ALA A 13 3.39 28.08 27.64
CA ALA A 13 3.98 29.02 28.60
C ALA A 13 4.12 28.41 30.00
N GLU A 14 3.42 27.30 30.27
CA GLU A 14 3.49 26.56 31.52
C GLU A 14 4.92 26.06 31.77
N LYS A 15 5.41 26.27 32.99
CA LYS A 15 6.70 25.78 33.47
C LYS A 15 6.47 24.85 34.66
N ARG A 16 7.17 23.72 34.66
CA ARG A 16 7.18 22.79 35.80
C ARG A 16 8.54 22.83 36.48
N TRP A 17 8.55 22.82 37.81
CA TRP A 17 9.77 22.87 38.59
C TRP A 17 9.95 21.58 39.37
N SER A 18 11.17 21.03 39.40
CA SER A 18 11.45 19.88 40.28
C SER A 18 11.46 20.34 41.75
N LYS A 19 10.93 19.50 42.64
CA LYS A 19 10.81 19.81 44.07
C LYS A 19 12.16 19.95 44.79
N THR A 20 13.19 19.25 44.31
CA THR A 20 14.48 19.09 45.01
C THR A 20 15.61 19.94 44.43
N TRP A 21 15.63 20.19 43.13
CA TRP A 21 16.78 20.81 42.45
C TRP A 21 16.42 22.09 41.70
N ASN A 22 15.19 22.59 41.86
CA ASN A 22 14.66 23.77 41.17
C ASN A 22 14.88 23.75 39.65
N HIS A 23 14.74 22.57 39.04
CA HIS A 23 14.92 22.37 37.61
C HIS A 23 13.66 22.82 36.85
N CYS A 24 13.81 23.78 35.92
CA CYS A 24 12.71 24.26 35.09
C CYS A 24 12.50 23.39 33.85
N TYR A 25 11.33 22.78 33.73
CA TYR A 25 10.86 22.03 32.57
C TYR A 25 9.85 22.85 31.78
N VAL A 26 9.91 22.73 30.45
CA VAL A 26 9.00 23.35 29.50
C VAL A 26 8.39 22.27 28.60
N LEU A 27 7.14 22.47 28.19
CA LEU A 27 6.48 21.55 27.27
C LEU A 27 6.97 21.84 25.84
N THR A 28 7.53 20.81 25.21
CA THR A 28 8.06 20.88 23.85
C THR A 28 7.34 19.93 22.91
N GLU A 29 7.28 20.32 21.63
CA GLU A 29 6.81 19.48 20.52
C GLU A 29 7.92 19.33 19.48
N CYS A 30 8.18 18.10 19.04
CA CYS A 30 9.13 17.84 17.96
C CYS A 30 8.55 18.25 16.60
N THR A 31 9.29 19.03 15.82
CA THR A 31 8.89 19.46 14.47
C THR A 31 8.88 18.31 13.45
N GLY A 32 9.60 17.21 13.71
CA GLY A 32 9.68 16.06 12.82
C GLY A 32 8.65 14.96 13.09
N CYS A 33 8.36 14.66 14.36
CA CYS A 33 7.48 13.55 14.76
C CYS A 33 6.29 13.96 15.62
N ASN A 34 6.11 15.26 15.90
CA ASN A 34 5.03 15.83 16.72
C ASN A 34 4.92 15.26 18.14
N SER A 35 5.96 14.56 18.62
CA SER A 35 6.01 14.05 19.99
C SER A 35 6.06 15.20 20.98
N LYS A 36 5.19 15.16 22.00
CA LYS A 36 5.12 16.15 23.07
C LYS A 36 5.79 15.61 24.34
N GLN A 37 6.65 16.41 24.97
CA GLN A 37 7.36 16.00 26.18
C GLN A 37 7.77 17.20 27.04
N TRP A 38 7.83 16.99 28.35
CA TRP A 38 8.42 17.94 29.29
C TRP A 38 9.94 17.83 29.24
N THR A 39 10.61 18.90 28.85
CA THR A 39 12.07 18.90 28.66
C THR A 39 12.70 19.97 29.52
N LEU A 40 13.88 19.67 30.07
CA LEU A 40 14.63 20.60 30.90
C LEU A 40 15.09 21.80 30.07
N LEU A 41 14.69 23.02 30.49
CA LEU A 41 14.96 24.26 29.75
C LEU A 41 16.45 24.56 29.65
N SER A 42 17.22 24.25 30.71
CA SER A 42 18.67 24.46 30.72
C SER A 42 19.35 23.57 29.68
N SER A 43 18.96 22.30 29.53
CA SER A 43 19.50 21.38 28.52
C SER A 43 19.28 21.85 27.08
N LEU A 44 18.13 22.48 26.81
CA LEU A 44 17.85 23.08 25.49
C LEU A 44 18.68 24.36 25.28
N SER A 45 18.80 25.18 26.31
CA SER A 45 19.47 26.49 26.23
C SER A 45 20.99 26.37 26.12
N CYS A 46 21.60 25.37 26.76
CA CYS A 46 23.04 25.11 26.68
C CYS A 46 23.44 24.17 25.55
N GLY A 47 22.51 23.77 24.69
CA GLY A 47 22.79 22.89 23.54
C GLY A 47 23.12 21.44 23.89
N LYS A 48 23.03 21.02 25.16
CA LYS A 48 23.21 19.62 25.56
C LYS A 48 22.16 18.68 24.93
N SER A 49 20.99 19.21 24.59
CA SER A 49 19.96 18.49 23.86
C SER A 49 19.54 19.26 22.61
N ASN A 50 19.66 18.62 21.44
CA ASN A 50 19.14 19.12 20.17
C ASN A 50 17.63 18.83 20.00
N GLY A 51 16.95 18.43 21.08
CA GLY A 51 15.54 18.07 21.08
C GLY A 51 15.31 16.57 20.94
N CYS A 52 14.49 16.16 19.97
CA CYS A 52 14.08 14.77 19.79
C CYS A 52 15.24 13.92 19.25
N GLN A 53 15.80 13.06 20.10
CA GLN A 53 16.89 12.14 19.75
C GLN A 53 16.59 11.34 18.47
N ARG A 54 15.37 10.84 18.30
CA ARG A 54 14.99 10.07 17.11
C ARG A 54 15.04 10.88 15.80
N CYS A 55 14.69 12.16 15.86
CA CYS A 55 14.63 13.03 14.68
C CYS A 55 15.97 13.71 14.41
N SER A 56 16.78 13.93 15.44
CA SER A 56 18.08 14.58 15.31
C SER A 56 19.18 13.69 14.75
N GLN A 57 18.98 12.38 14.69
CA GLN A 57 19.96 11.45 14.11
C GLN A 57 20.00 11.59 12.58
N PRO A 58 21.20 11.62 11.97
CA PRO A 58 21.35 11.66 10.52
C PRO A 58 20.74 10.39 9.92
N ARG A 59 19.88 10.54 8.92
CA ARG A 59 19.24 9.42 8.22
C ARG A 59 19.85 9.24 6.84
N LYS A 60 20.12 7.99 6.48
CA LYS A 60 20.60 7.63 5.13
C LYS A 60 19.49 7.65 4.08
N ILE A 61 18.24 7.43 4.50
CA ILE A 61 17.06 7.42 3.64
C ILE A 61 15.92 8.21 4.32
N PRO A 62 14.95 8.76 3.57
CA PRO A 62 13.80 9.44 4.15
C PRO A 62 13.01 8.53 5.11
N LEU A 63 12.57 9.08 6.25
CA LEU A 63 11.84 8.33 7.29
C LEU A 63 10.58 7.63 6.75
N TRP A 64 9.89 8.23 5.79
CA TRP A 64 8.69 7.64 5.21
C TRP A 64 9.02 6.37 4.40
N LEU A 65 10.16 6.38 3.68
CA LEU A 65 10.62 5.26 2.86
C LEU A 65 11.07 4.10 3.73
N GLU A 66 11.85 4.42 4.77
CA GLU A 66 12.28 3.48 5.80
C GLU A 66 11.08 2.75 6.42
N LYS A 67 10.05 3.49 6.87
CA LYS A 67 8.85 2.91 7.46
C LYS A 67 8.12 1.96 6.51
N ARG A 68 7.97 2.32 5.24
CA ARG A 68 7.29 1.47 4.23
C ARG A 68 8.07 0.18 3.98
N LEU A 69 9.39 0.27 3.85
CA LEU A 69 10.25 -0.89 3.67
C LEU A 69 10.35 -1.76 4.92
N THR A 70 10.29 -1.17 6.12
CA THR A 70 10.15 -1.94 7.37
C THR A 70 8.85 -2.73 7.38
N ALA A 71 7.72 -2.12 7.00
CA ALA A 71 6.44 -2.84 6.90
C ALA A 71 6.49 -3.95 5.84
N ALA A 72 7.11 -3.69 4.68
CA ALA A 72 7.36 -4.71 3.65
C ALA A 72 8.20 -5.88 4.16
N LYS A 73 9.22 -5.62 4.97
CA LYS A 73 10.02 -6.67 5.60
C LYS A 73 9.19 -7.47 6.62
N GLN A 74 8.43 -6.79 7.48
CA GLN A 74 7.60 -7.43 8.51
C GLN A 74 6.57 -8.39 7.91
N ARG A 75 5.82 -7.97 6.89
CA ARG A 75 4.86 -8.86 6.22
C ARG A 75 5.51 -10.10 5.57
N CYS A 76 6.79 -10.04 5.20
CA CYS A 76 7.50 -11.18 4.62
C CYS A 76 8.09 -12.12 5.70
N GLU A 77 8.58 -11.59 6.82
CA GLU A 77 9.41 -12.37 7.76
C GLU A 77 8.77 -12.61 9.12
N ASN A 78 7.73 -11.85 9.51
CA ASN A 78 7.12 -11.93 10.83
C ASN A 78 5.75 -12.64 10.77
N PRO A 79 5.63 -13.89 11.26
CA PRO A 79 4.35 -14.61 11.29
C PRO A 79 3.22 -13.93 12.07
N LYS A 80 3.54 -12.97 12.95
CA LYS A 80 2.55 -12.19 13.72
C LYS A 80 2.03 -10.97 12.96
N ASP A 81 2.62 -10.62 11.82
CA ASP A 81 2.14 -9.52 10.99
C ASP A 81 0.81 -9.90 10.33
N ALA A 82 -0.17 -8.99 10.35
CA ALA A 82 -1.49 -9.24 9.77
C ALA A 82 -1.43 -9.55 8.26
N GLY A 83 -0.40 -9.06 7.56
CA GLY A 83 -0.15 -9.34 6.16
C GLY A 83 0.60 -10.64 5.89
N TYR A 84 1.10 -11.35 6.90
CA TYR A 84 2.03 -12.48 6.69
C TYR A 84 1.48 -13.60 5.81
N SER A 85 0.20 -13.94 5.96
CA SER A 85 -0.48 -14.95 5.13
C SER A 85 -0.43 -14.64 3.63
N ASN A 86 -0.42 -13.35 3.26
CA ASN A 86 -0.41 -12.90 1.88
C ASN A 86 1.01 -12.77 1.29
N TYR A 87 2.04 -12.90 2.13
CA TYR A 87 3.44 -12.69 1.75
C TYR A 87 4.33 -13.82 2.26
N GLY A 88 4.81 -13.73 3.51
CA GLY A 88 5.76 -14.70 4.07
C GLY A 88 5.28 -16.15 4.02
N ALA A 89 4.00 -16.41 4.30
CA ALA A 89 3.41 -17.75 4.21
C ALA A 89 3.39 -18.33 2.78
N ARG A 90 3.53 -17.49 1.76
CA ARG A 90 3.64 -17.88 0.34
C ARG A 90 5.09 -18.06 -0.11
N GLY A 91 6.07 -17.88 0.77
CA GLY A 91 7.49 -17.93 0.44
C GLY A 91 8.08 -16.63 -0.14
N ILE A 92 7.30 -15.54 -0.14
CA ILE A 92 7.78 -14.21 -0.56
C ILE A 92 8.73 -13.66 0.51
N ARG A 93 9.95 -13.31 0.11
CA ARG A 93 11.01 -12.82 0.99
C ARG A 93 11.31 -11.34 0.78
N PHE A 94 11.92 -10.74 1.81
CA PHE A 94 12.59 -9.45 1.71
C PHE A 94 14.05 -9.64 1.36
N ASP A 95 14.37 -9.61 0.07
CA ASP A 95 15.67 -9.98 -0.49
C ASP A 95 16.63 -8.79 -0.55
N PHE A 96 16.75 -8.11 0.58
CA PHE A 96 17.73 -7.06 0.81
C PHE A 96 18.41 -7.28 2.16
N PRO A 97 19.73 -7.01 2.29
CA PRO A 97 20.43 -7.17 3.57
C PRO A 97 19.84 -6.34 4.72
N SER A 98 19.25 -5.18 4.40
CA SER A 98 18.55 -4.33 5.36
C SER A 98 17.54 -3.42 4.68
N VAL A 99 16.61 -2.86 5.47
CA VAL A 99 15.68 -1.80 5.06
C VAL A 99 16.44 -0.60 4.47
N THR A 100 17.57 -0.25 5.07
CA THR A 100 18.42 0.85 4.60
C THR A 100 19.05 0.53 3.25
N ALA A 101 19.52 -0.70 3.04
CA ALA A 101 20.08 -1.13 1.75
C ALA A 101 19.03 -1.09 0.64
N ALA A 102 17.81 -1.56 0.92
CA ALA A 102 16.68 -1.47 -0.01
C ALA A 102 16.34 -0.01 -0.36
N GLY A 103 16.27 0.87 0.64
CA GLY A 103 15.98 2.29 0.41
C GLY A 103 17.06 3.00 -0.40
N LEU A 104 18.33 2.72 -0.13
CA LEU A 104 19.44 3.27 -0.90
C LEU A 104 19.44 2.78 -2.35
N TYR A 105 19.16 1.49 -2.57
CA TYR A 105 19.00 0.92 -3.91
C TYR A 105 17.89 1.65 -4.68
N LEU A 106 16.70 1.81 -4.08
CA LEU A 106 15.57 2.49 -4.73
C LEU A 106 15.89 3.95 -5.07
N ILE A 107 16.52 4.68 -4.15
CA ILE A 107 16.91 6.08 -4.37
C ILE A 107 17.96 6.20 -5.47
N ASN A 108 18.95 5.29 -5.50
CA ASN A 108 19.98 5.31 -6.54
C ASN A 108 19.36 5.02 -7.92
N LYS A 109 18.48 4.03 -8.00
CA LYS A 109 17.89 3.59 -9.25
C LYS A 109 16.84 4.56 -9.81
N PHE A 110 15.98 5.11 -8.96
CA PHE A 110 14.79 5.87 -9.39
C PHE A 110 14.79 7.34 -8.93
N GLY A 111 15.80 7.76 -8.16
CA GLY A 111 15.75 9.02 -7.43
C GLY A 111 14.87 8.95 -6.18
N VAL A 112 14.80 10.06 -5.44
CA VAL A 112 13.85 10.20 -4.32
C VAL A 112 12.49 10.56 -4.91
N PRO A 113 11.49 9.66 -4.86
CA PRO A 113 10.19 9.96 -5.43
C PRO A 113 9.41 10.93 -4.52
N GLU A 114 8.30 11.45 -5.04
CA GLU A 114 7.33 12.13 -4.21
C GLU A 114 6.79 11.21 -3.11
N ARG A 115 6.51 11.79 -1.94
CA ARG A 115 6.01 11.04 -0.78
C ARG A 115 4.67 10.31 -1.05
N THR A 116 3.90 10.82 -2.00
CA THR A 116 2.62 10.28 -2.46
C THR A 116 2.76 8.95 -3.20
N MET A 117 3.89 8.68 -3.84
CA MET A 117 4.15 7.41 -4.53
C MET A 117 4.25 6.26 -3.54
N GLU A 118 3.93 5.05 -3.97
CA GLU A 118 3.96 3.80 -3.20
C GLU A 118 5.02 2.85 -3.75
N ILE A 119 5.46 1.91 -2.92
CA ILE A 119 6.39 0.85 -3.33
C ILE A 119 5.54 -0.33 -3.78
N ASP A 120 5.70 -0.72 -5.04
CA ASP A 120 5.01 -1.85 -5.64
C ASP A 120 6.02 -2.88 -6.16
N ARG A 121 5.57 -4.14 -6.28
CA ARG A 121 6.34 -5.19 -6.93
C ARG A 121 5.89 -5.32 -8.38
N ILE A 122 6.83 -5.48 -9.31
CA ILE A 122 6.51 -5.62 -10.73
C ILE A 122 5.80 -6.98 -10.96
N ASP A 123 6.37 -8.04 -10.40
CA ASP A 123 5.74 -9.34 -10.23
C ASP A 123 5.22 -9.50 -8.78
N ASP A 124 3.91 -9.60 -8.66
CA ASP A 124 3.18 -9.80 -7.40
C ASP A 124 3.51 -11.12 -6.67
N ASN A 125 4.12 -12.08 -7.36
CA ASN A 125 4.56 -13.34 -6.78
C ASN A 125 6.05 -13.34 -6.44
N GLY A 126 6.79 -12.40 -7.01
CA GLY A 126 8.22 -12.25 -6.74
C GLY A 126 8.53 -11.67 -5.37
N ASN A 127 9.77 -11.82 -4.95
CA ASN A 127 10.32 -11.26 -3.72
C ASN A 127 10.37 -9.73 -3.76
N TYR A 128 10.50 -9.11 -2.59
CA TYR A 128 11.06 -7.77 -2.50
C TYR A 128 12.54 -7.82 -2.84
N ALA A 129 12.89 -7.74 -4.12
CA ALA A 129 14.25 -7.90 -4.61
C ALA A 129 14.63 -6.72 -5.53
N PRO A 130 15.93 -6.51 -5.79
CA PRO A 130 16.37 -5.70 -6.93
C PRO A 130 15.63 -6.11 -8.20
N GLU A 131 15.37 -5.16 -9.09
CA GLU A 131 14.62 -5.34 -10.35
C GLU A 131 13.12 -5.68 -10.19
N ASN A 132 12.66 -6.23 -9.06
CA ASN A 132 11.23 -6.50 -8.83
C ASN A 132 10.52 -5.39 -8.02
N LEU A 133 11.10 -4.20 -7.91
CA LEU A 133 10.49 -3.07 -7.21
C LEU A 133 10.40 -1.84 -8.10
N ARG A 134 9.29 -1.11 -7.96
CA ARG A 134 9.04 0.16 -8.63
C ARG A 134 8.31 1.14 -7.70
N PHE A 135 8.37 2.42 -8.06
CA PHE A 135 7.47 3.42 -7.50
C PHE A 135 6.26 3.58 -8.42
N VAL A 136 5.07 3.57 -7.83
CA VAL A 136 3.80 3.75 -8.53
C VAL A 136 2.93 4.73 -7.77
N THR A 137 1.95 5.32 -8.44
CA THR A 137 0.89 6.07 -7.77
C THR A 137 -0.06 5.11 -7.04
N HIS A 138 -0.80 5.64 -6.07
CA HIS A 138 -1.83 4.87 -5.36
C HIS A 138 -2.90 4.31 -6.32
N ALA A 139 -3.21 5.05 -7.39
CA ALA A 139 -4.15 4.60 -8.42
C ALA A 139 -3.61 3.37 -9.17
N GLU A 140 -2.37 3.43 -9.64
CA GLU A 140 -1.70 2.30 -10.30
C GLU A 140 -1.56 1.08 -9.39
N ASN A 141 -1.21 1.27 -8.12
CA ASN A 141 -1.11 0.15 -7.17
C ASN A 141 -2.48 -0.52 -6.93
N ASN A 142 -3.57 0.26 -6.91
CA ASN A 142 -4.92 -0.30 -6.78
C ASN A 142 -5.34 -1.12 -8.01
N LEU A 143 -4.87 -0.74 -9.20
CA LEU A 143 -5.11 -1.52 -10.42
C LEU A 143 -4.43 -2.89 -10.38
N ASN A 144 -3.31 -3.02 -9.67
CA ASN A 144 -2.58 -4.29 -9.54
C ASN A 144 -3.15 -5.25 -8.47
N LYS A 145 -4.19 -4.84 -7.73
CA LYS A 145 -4.82 -5.71 -6.74
C LYS A 145 -5.42 -6.96 -7.40
N ARG A 146 -5.25 -8.12 -6.77
CA ARG A 146 -5.80 -9.41 -7.23
C ARG A 146 -7.31 -9.40 -7.51
N THR A 147 -8.04 -8.59 -6.76
CA THR A 147 -9.50 -8.45 -6.86
C THR A 147 -9.93 -7.52 -8.00
N THR A 148 -8.99 -6.79 -8.61
CA THR A 148 -9.28 -5.86 -9.70
C THR A 148 -9.34 -6.66 -11.01
N VAL A 149 -10.54 -6.85 -11.54
CA VAL A 149 -10.79 -7.52 -12.84
C VAL A 149 -11.13 -6.52 -13.96
N LEU A 150 -11.31 -5.24 -13.60
CA LEU A 150 -11.55 -4.13 -14.52
C LEU A 150 -10.76 -2.91 -14.07
N THR A 151 -10.06 -2.27 -15.01
CA THR A 151 -9.36 -1.00 -14.77
C THR A 151 -10.30 0.17 -14.53
N GLN A 152 -11.42 0.19 -15.25
CA GLN A 152 -12.51 1.12 -15.06
C GLN A 152 -13.86 0.47 -15.38
N PHE A 153 -14.90 0.88 -14.67
CA PHE A 153 -16.27 0.44 -14.95
C PHE A 153 -17.10 1.59 -15.50
N VAL A 154 -17.65 1.39 -16.69
CA VAL A 154 -18.64 2.28 -17.29
C VAL A 154 -19.87 1.45 -17.65
N GLN A 155 -21.04 1.92 -17.22
CA GLN A 155 -22.28 1.16 -17.36
C GLN A 155 -22.66 0.89 -18.81
N SER A 156 -22.30 1.78 -19.75
CA SER A 156 -22.57 1.62 -21.19
C SER A 156 -21.81 0.47 -21.86
N TYR A 157 -20.85 -0.16 -21.18
CA TYR A 157 -20.08 -1.28 -21.72
C TYR A 157 -20.58 -2.65 -21.25
N TRP A 158 -21.47 -2.68 -20.25
CA TRP A 158 -21.88 -3.91 -19.57
C TRP A 158 -23.40 -3.97 -19.38
N PRO A 159 -24.02 -5.13 -19.61
CA PRO A 159 -25.48 -5.29 -19.44
C PRO A 159 -25.88 -5.34 -17.94
N TYR A 160 -24.94 -5.72 -17.07
CA TYR A 160 -25.16 -5.82 -15.63
C TYR A 160 -24.59 -4.62 -14.87
N ALA A 161 -25.02 -4.47 -13.61
CA ALA A 161 -24.43 -3.51 -12.69
C ALA A 161 -23.05 -3.97 -12.24
N TYR A 162 -22.21 -3.02 -11.79
CA TYR A 162 -20.83 -3.24 -11.35
C TYR A 162 -20.63 -4.54 -10.57
N SER A 163 -21.36 -4.75 -9.48
CA SER A 163 -21.19 -5.92 -8.59
C SER A 163 -21.40 -7.25 -9.31
N THR A 164 -22.36 -7.33 -10.23
CA THR A 164 -22.67 -8.56 -10.97
C THR A 164 -21.65 -8.80 -12.08
N THR A 165 -21.26 -7.75 -12.78
CA THR A 165 -20.20 -7.80 -13.80
C THR A 165 -18.89 -8.27 -13.18
N ILE A 166 -18.43 -7.64 -12.10
CA ILE A 166 -17.20 -8.01 -11.40
C ILE A 166 -17.26 -9.47 -10.94
N ARG A 167 -18.37 -9.91 -10.32
CA ARG A 167 -18.51 -11.31 -9.90
C ARG A 167 -18.39 -12.30 -11.06
N LYS A 168 -18.99 -12.00 -12.21
CA LYS A 168 -18.94 -12.86 -13.40
C LYS A 168 -17.54 -12.91 -14.02
N LEU A 169 -16.89 -11.75 -14.15
CA LEU A 169 -15.49 -11.67 -14.58
C LEU A 169 -14.56 -12.41 -13.61
N SER A 170 -14.80 -12.30 -12.30
CA SER A 170 -14.10 -13.06 -11.28
C SER A 170 -14.33 -14.56 -11.41
N SER A 171 -15.51 -15.02 -11.84
CA SER A 171 -15.70 -16.45 -12.15
C SER A 171 -15.04 -16.91 -13.46
N GLY A 172 -14.28 -16.04 -14.15
CA GLY A 172 -13.59 -16.36 -15.40
C GLY A 172 -14.44 -16.20 -16.66
N MET A 173 -15.66 -15.67 -16.56
CA MET A 173 -16.49 -15.43 -17.74
C MET A 173 -15.89 -14.33 -18.61
N THR A 174 -15.88 -14.56 -19.92
CA THR A 174 -15.52 -13.54 -20.90
C THR A 174 -16.62 -12.49 -21.02
N ARG A 175 -16.30 -11.35 -21.64
CA ARG A 175 -17.29 -10.31 -21.89
C ARG A 175 -18.44 -10.83 -22.76
N GLU A 176 -18.11 -11.61 -23.78
CA GLU A 176 -19.03 -12.20 -24.72
C GLU A 176 -19.99 -13.16 -24.01
N GLU A 177 -19.48 -14.01 -23.12
CA GLU A 177 -20.29 -14.90 -22.29
C GLU A 177 -21.22 -14.13 -21.34
N ILE A 178 -20.76 -13.00 -20.78
CA ILE A 178 -21.58 -12.14 -19.92
C ILE A 178 -22.72 -11.50 -20.71
N ILE A 179 -22.46 -11.07 -21.94
CA ILE A 179 -23.49 -10.52 -22.84
C ILE A 179 -24.50 -11.60 -23.21
N GLN A 180 -24.02 -12.80 -23.57
CA GLN A 180 -24.90 -13.92 -23.90
C GLN A 180 -25.79 -14.34 -22.72
N ASP A 181 -25.26 -14.36 -21.49
CA ASP A 181 -26.06 -14.63 -20.30
C ASP A 181 -27.13 -13.54 -20.05
N ALA A 182 -26.82 -12.28 -20.39
CA ALA A 182 -27.78 -11.19 -20.30
C ALA A 182 -28.92 -11.33 -21.31
N GLU A 183 -28.62 -11.70 -22.55
CA GLU A 183 -29.63 -12.00 -23.57
C GLU A 183 -30.53 -13.17 -23.14
N ASN A 184 -29.94 -14.25 -22.63
CA ASN A 184 -30.68 -15.39 -22.10
C ASN A 184 -31.58 -14.98 -20.92
N ALA A 185 -31.08 -14.12 -20.02
CA ALA A 185 -31.87 -13.59 -18.91
C ALA A 185 -33.07 -12.76 -19.38
N VAL A 186 -32.96 -12.07 -20.53
CA VAL A 186 -34.07 -11.34 -21.17
C VAL A 186 -35.07 -12.31 -21.80
N ALA A 187 -34.60 -13.27 -22.59
CA ALA A 187 -35.44 -14.27 -23.24
C ALA A 187 -36.27 -15.09 -22.24
N GLU A 188 -35.65 -15.51 -21.14
CA GLU A 188 -36.28 -16.29 -20.07
C GLU A 188 -37.04 -15.43 -19.06
N LYS A 189 -37.05 -14.09 -19.22
CA LYS A 189 -37.68 -13.13 -18.30
C LYS A 189 -37.25 -13.30 -16.84
N ARG A 190 -35.95 -13.55 -16.61
CA ARG A 190 -35.35 -13.66 -15.26
C ARG A 190 -35.50 -12.36 -14.46
N LYS A 191 -35.08 -12.38 -13.19
CA LYS A 191 -35.11 -11.20 -12.32
C LYS A 191 -34.42 -10.01 -12.98
N CYS A 192 -35.07 -8.84 -12.95
CA CYS A 192 -34.60 -7.58 -13.53
C CYS A 192 -34.43 -7.57 -15.07
N TRP A 193 -35.03 -8.52 -15.80
CA TRP A 193 -34.88 -8.62 -17.26
C TRP A 193 -35.17 -7.32 -18.03
N ARG A 194 -36.16 -6.53 -17.60
CA ARG A 194 -36.49 -5.25 -18.27
C ARG A 194 -35.32 -4.26 -18.25
N LEU A 195 -34.64 -4.15 -17.11
CA LEU A 195 -33.49 -3.27 -16.95
C LEU A 195 -32.30 -3.77 -17.78
N ILE A 196 -32.12 -5.10 -17.82
CA ILE A 196 -31.07 -5.73 -18.62
C ILE A 196 -31.33 -5.49 -20.12
N ALA A 197 -32.57 -5.66 -20.58
CA ALA A 197 -32.97 -5.39 -21.95
C ALA A 197 -32.68 -3.94 -22.34
N THR A 198 -33.11 -2.98 -21.53
CA THR A 198 -32.79 -1.56 -21.76
C THR A 198 -31.29 -1.32 -21.83
N ARG A 199 -30.49 -1.94 -20.96
CA ARG A 199 -29.04 -1.77 -20.99
C ARG A 199 -28.42 -2.36 -22.24
N LEU A 200 -28.87 -3.53 -22.70
CA LEU A 200 -28.42 -4.14 -23.95
C LEU A 200 -28.72 -3.23 -25.14
N ASP A 201 -29.90 -2.62 -25.19
CA ASP A 201 -30.31 -1.70 -26.28
C ASP A 201 -29.42 -0.46 -26.37
N PHE A 202 -28.98 0.09 -25.22
CA PHE A 202 -28.15 1.29 -25.15
C PHE A 202 -26.65 1.00 -24.96
N MET A 203 -26.25 -0.27 -24.98
CA MET A 203 -24.86 -0.66 -24.75
C MET A 203 -24.01 -0.34 -25.97
N THR A 204 -22.84 0.25 -25.76
CA THR A 204 -21.82 0.35 -26.81
C THR A 204 -21.06 -0.97 -26.91
N TYR A 205 -21.09 -1.59 -28.09
CA TYR A 205 -20.50 -2.91 -28.30
C TYR A 205 -18.96 -2.88 -28.31
N LYS A 206 -18.34 -1.75 -28.70
CA LYS A 206 -16.88 -1.57 -28.66
C LYS A 206 -16.45 -1.00 -27.31
N MET A 207 -15.61 -1.73 -26.59
CA MET A 207 -14.92 -1.20 -25.42
C MET A 207 -13.67 -0.43 -25.86
N PRO A 208 -13.42 0.76 -25.30
CA PRO A 208 -12.16 1.48 -25.50
C PRO A 208 -10.94 0.65 -25.09
N GLU A 209 -9.83 0.82 -25.80
CA GLU A 209 -8.59 0.04 -25.58
C GLU A 209 -7.97 0.29 -24.18
N ASP A 210 -8.26 1.42 -23.56
CA ASP A 210 -7.83 1.75 -22.20
C ASP A 210 -8.60 0.98 -21.10
N VAL A 211 -9.78 0.41 -21.42
CA VAL A 211 -10.50 -0.46 -20.48
C VAL A 211 -10.02 -1.91 -20.62
N ILE A 212 -9.01 -2.27 -19.84
CA ILE A 212 -8.49 -3.64 -19.82
C ILE A 212 -9.33 -4.53 -18.87
N VAL A 213 -9.83 -5.65 -19.39
CA VAL A 213 -10.34 -6.78 -18.58
C VAL A 213 -9.14 -7.58 -18.12
N LEU A 214 -8.87 -7.55 -16.81
CA LEU A 214 -7.74 -8.26 -16.23
C LEU A 214 -8.17 -9.69 -15.89
N PRO A 215 -7.33 -10.71 -16.17
CA PRO A 215 -7.63 -12.07 -15.77
C PRO A 215 -7.77 -12.12 -14.24
N TYR A 216 -8.84 -12.72 -13.75
CA TYR A 216 -9.03 -12.90 -12.32
C TYR A 216 -7.94 -13.81 -11.78
N ARG A 217 -7.15 -13.29 -10.84
CA ARG A 217 -5.96 -13.97 -10.30
C ARG A 217 -6.34 -14.86 -9.10
N GLU A 218 -7.31 -15.76 -9.28
CA GLU A 218 -7.76 -16.67 -8.20
C GLU A 218 -6.63 -17.62 -7.75
N ASN A 219 -5.83 -18.13 -8.71
CA ASN A 219 -4.92 -19.27 -8.51
C ASN A 219 -3.42 -18.97 -8.71
N LEU A 220 -2.91 -17.83 -8.23
CA LEU A 220 -1.47 -17.67 -7.93
C LEU A 220 -1.12 -18.13 -6.51
N SER A 221 -1.87 -19.11 -6.01
CA SER A 221 -1.81 -19.67 -4.65
C SER A 221 -1.60 -21.19 -4.62
N THR A 222 -1.34 -21.87 -5.75
CA THR A 222 -0.93 -23.28 -5.73
C THR A 222 0.00 -23.61 -6.91
N THR A 223 1.29 -23.79 -6.64
CA THR A 223 2.15 -24.89 -7.12
C THR A 223 3.57 -24.73 -6.58
N ALA A 224 3.83 -25.34 -5.43
CA ALA A 224 5.16 -25.83 -5.06
C ALA A 224 5.00 -26.93 -3.99
N ALA A 225 4.33 -28.03 -4.33
CA ALA A 225 4.47 -29.33 -3.66
C ALA A 225 3.56 -30.38 -4.33
N THR A 226 4.04 -31.00 -5.39
CA THR A 226 3.94 -32.45 -5.70
C THR A 226 4.53 -32.70 -7.09
N ALA A 227 5.85 -32.55 -7.18
CA ALA A 227 6.64 -33.15 -8.24
C ALA A 227 7.93 -33.65 -7.57
N ASP A 228 7.82 -34.75 -6.83
CA ASP A 228 8.77 -35.86 -6.90
C ASP A 228 8.35 -36.97 -5.92
N ARG A 229 8.84 -38.19 -6.15
CA ARG A 229 8.51 -39.47 -5.49
C ARG A 229 7.42 -40.31 -6.17
N SER A 230 7.65 -40.59 -7.43
CA SER A 230 7.46 -41.95 -7.94
C SER A 230 8.48 -42.23 -9.03
N GLU A 231 9.68 -42.67 -8.62
CA GLU A 231 10.53 -43.64 -9.31
C GLU A 231 11.85 -43.83 -8.55
N GLN A 232 12.24 -45.10 -8.42
CA GLN A 232 13.36 -45.72 -7.68
C GLN A 232 13.16 -45.97 -6.18
#